data_AF-A0A2X4W3K4-F1
#
_entry.id   AF-A0A2X4W3K4-F1
#
_cell.length_a   1.000
_cell.length_b   1.000
_cell.length_c   1.000
_cell.angle_alpha   90.00
_cell.angle_beta   90.00
_cell.angle_gamma   90.00
#
_symmetry.space_group_name_H-M   'P 1'
#
loop_
_entity.id
_entity.type
_entity.pdbx_description
1 polymer ?
#
loop_
_entity_poly.entity_id
_entity_poly.type
_entity_poly.pdbx_seq_one_letter_code
_entity_poly.pdbx_strand_id
1 'polypeptide(L)'
;MCRNIKTLFNFEPSATEDEIFAASLQFVRKVSGFNKPSQANEEVFNRAVEEVTIITQNLLDSLVTNANPRSREVEAEKARIRNAKRFGMKHN
;
A
#
# COMPACT_ATOMS: atom_id res chain seq x y z
N MET A 1 9.91 -9.69 5.88
CA MET A 1 9.73 -8.41 6.57
C MET A 1 8.58 -7.69 5.87
N CYS A 2 7.40 -7.60 6.50
CA CYS A 2 6.22 -6.93 5.92
C CYS A 2 6.57 -5.47 5.58
N ARG A 3 6.32 -5.05 4.33
CA ARG A 3 6.43 -3.63 3.99
C ARG A 3 5.22 -2.90 4.59
N ASN A 4 5.41 -1.68 5.07
CA ASN A 4 4.29 -0.86 5.55
C ASN A 4 3.29 -0.63 4.40
N ILE A 5 2.01 -0.87 4.68
CA ILE A 5 0.90 -0.48 3.80
C ILE A 5 0.87 1.05 3.76
N LYS A 6 0.84 1.64 2.56
CA LYS A 6 0.81 3.09 2.35
C LYS A 6 -0.63 3.59 2.29
N THR A 7 -0.86 4.84 2.69
CA THR A 7 -2.13 5.53 2.44
C THR A 7 -2.27 5.79 0.94
N LEU A 8 -3.43 5.44 0.36
CA LEU A 8 -3.74 5.60 -1.07
C LEU A 8 -4.81 6.66 -1.37
N PHE A 9 -5.57 7.09 -0.37
CA PHE A 9 -6.64 8.08 -0.54
C PHE A 9 -6.11 9.51 -0.75
N ASN A 10 -6.87 10.29 -1.53
CA ASN A 10 -6.66 11.72 -1.77
C ASN A 10 -5.31 12.05 -2.43
N PHE A 11 -4.97 11.33 -3.50
CA PHE A 11 -3.81 11.63 -4.36
C PHE A 11 -4.28 12.09 -5.74
N GLU A 12 -3.49 12.96 -6.37
CA GLU A 12 -3.62 13.30 -7.78
C GLU A 12 -2.32 12.91 -8.52
N PRO A 13 -2.37 12.02 -9.53
CA PRO A 13 -3.54 11.24 -9.97
C PRO A 13 -4.04 10.25 -8.92
N SER A 14 -5.25 9.69 -9.06
CA SER A 14 -5.79 8.67 -8.15
C SER A 14 -4.88 7.44 -8.02
N ALA A 15 -5.07 6.64 -6.97
CA ALA A 15 -4.34 5.39 -6.77
C ALA A 15 -4.53 4.44 -7.96
N THR A 16 -3.45 3.80 -8.41
CA THR A 16 -3.54 2.82 -9.50
C THR A 16 -3.99 1.46 -8.97
N GLU A 17 -4.54 0.63 -9.86
CA GLU A 17 -4.90 -0.75 -9.54
C GLU A 17 -3.72 -1.54 -8.96
N ASP A 18 -2.52 -1.38 -9.54
CA ASP A 18 -1.29 -2.00 -9.03
C ASP A 18 -0.94 -1.56 -7.60
N GLU A 19 -1.14 -0.29 -7.26
CA GLU A 19 -0.89 0.24 -5.91
C GLU A 19 -1.88 -0.37 -4.91
N ILE A 20 -3.14 -0.53 -5.31
CA ILE A 20 -4.20 -1.11 -4.50
C ILE A 20 -3.95 -2.62 -4.33
N PHE A 21 -3.67 -3.34 -5.40
CA PHE A 21 -3.31 -4.76 -5.36
C PHE A 21 -2.09 -5.00 -4.45
N ALA A 22 -1.05 -4.17 -4.58
CA ALA A 22 0.12 -4.25 -3.72
C ALA A 22 -0.22 -4.02 -2.24
N ALA A 23 -1.13 -3.08 -1.93
CA ALA A 23 -1.61 -2.84 -0.57
C ALA A 23 -2.41 -4.04 -0.03
N SER A 24 -3.34 -4.58 -0.82
CA SER A 24 -4.11 -5.79 -0.51
C SER A 24 -3.22 -6.99 -0.23
N LEU A 25 -2.21 -7.22 -1.07
CA LEU A 25 -1.24 -8.29 -0.88
C LEU A 25 -0.50 -8.13 0.47
N GLN A 26 -0.05 -6.92 0.81
CA GLN A 26 0.60 -6.71 2.11
C GLN A 26 -0.37 -6.88 3.28
N PHE A 27 -1.63 -6.48 3.14
CA PHE A 27 -2.67 -6.71 4.15
C PHE A 27 -2.89 -8.21 4.40
N VAL A 28 -3.12 -8.98 3.34
CA VAL A 28 -3.35 -10.43 3.45
C VAL A 28 -2.11 -11.12 4.03
N ARG A 29 -0.89 -10.75 3.62
CA ARG A 29 0.35 -11.25 4.24
C ARG A 29 0.43 -10.94 5.74
N LYS A 30 0.05 -9.72 6.12
CA LYS A 30 0.11 -9.26 7.51
C LYS A 30 -0.89 -10.01 8.40
N VAL A 31 -2.11 -10.23 7.91
CA VAL A 31 -3.18 -10.91 8.65
C VAL A 31 -2.95 -12.42 8.71
N SER A 32 -2.57 -13.04 7.59
CA SER A 32 -2.30 -14.48 7.53
C SER A 32 -0.99 -14.91 8.20
N GLY A 33 -0.04 -13.99 8.35
CA GLY A 33 1.33 -14.31 8.80
C GLY A 33 2.20 -14.97 7.72
N PHE A 34 1.67 -15.20 6.51
CA PHE A 34 2.42 -15.78 5.40
C PHE A 34 3.12 -14.70 4.56
N ASN A 35 4.42 -14.84 4.31
CA ASN A 35 5.07 -14.06 3.25
C ASN A 35 4.84 -14.69 1.86
N LYS A 36 4.78 -16.03 1.83
CA LYS A 36 4.42 -16.85 0.67
C LYS A 36 3.51 -17.96 1.19
N PRO A 37 2.31 -18.17 0.63
CA PRO A 37 1.44 -19.27 1.04
C PRO A 37 2.07 -20.62 0.67
N SER A 38 1.67 -21.68 1.38
CA SER A 38 1.92 -23.05 0.93
C SER A 38 1.06 -23.36 -0.31
N GLN A 39 1.42 -24.39 -1.07
CA GLN A 39 0.65 -24.81 -2.25
C GLN A 39 -0.83 -25.10 -1.91
N ALA A 40 -1.09 -25.72 -0.75
CA ALA A 40 -2.44 -26.01 -0.30
C ALA A 40 -3.28 -24.75 0.02
N ASN A 41 -2.64 -23.63 0.34
CA ASN A 41 -3.30 -22.38 0.72
C ASN A 41 -3.24 -21.31 -0.38
N GLU A 42 -2.60 -21.59 -1.51
CA GLU A 42 -2.33 -20.61 -2.56
C GLU A 42 -3.62 -20.04 -3.17
N GLU A 43 -4.59 -20.90 -3.46
CA GLU A 43 -5.88 -20.48 -4.02
C GLU A 43 -6.63 -19.54 -3.07
N VAL A 44 -6.78 -19.93 -1.79
CA VAL A 44 -7.49 -19.11 -0.78
C VAL A 44 -6.75 -17.81 -0.52
N PHE A 45 -5.42 -17.83 -0.50
CA PHE A 45 -4.59 -16.65 -0.33
C PHE A 45 -4.78 -15.66 -1.49
N ASN A 46 -4.73 -16.15 -2.74
CA ASN A 46 -4.88 -15.31 -3.93
C ASN A 46 -6.29 -14.72 -4.03
N ARG A 47 -7.33 -15.54 -3.78
CA ARG A 47 -8.72 -15.06 -3.73
C ARG A 47 -8.90 -13.95 -2.69
N ALA A 48 -8.34 -14.10 -1.49
CA ALA A 48 -8.41 -13.07 -0.47
C ALA A 48 -7.73 -11.75 -0.92
N VAL A 49 -6.63 -11.82 -1.68
CA VAL A 49 -5.97 -10.62 -2.23
C VAL A 49 -6.85 -9.94 -3.27
N GLU A 50 -7.47 -10.70 -4.16
CA GLU A 50 -8.40 -10.19 -5.18
C GLU A 50 -9.63 -9.50 -4.54
N GLU A 51 -10.29 -10.16 -3.60
CA GLU A 51 -11.47 -9.63 -2.90
C GLU A 51 -11.13 -8.33 -2.14
N VAL A 52 -10.00 -8.31 -1.42
CA VAL A 52 -9.55 -7.11 -0.70
C VAL A 52 -9.21 -5.99 -1.69
N THR A 53 -8.66 -6.30 -2.87
CA THR A 53 -8.37 -5.31 -3.92
C THR A 53 -9.65 -4.65 -4.40
N ILE A 54 -10.68 -5.44 -4.72
CA ILE A 54 -11.98 -4.95 -5.17
C ILE A 54 -12.64 -4.08 -4.09
N ILE A 55 -12.67 -4.56 -2.84
CA ILE A 55 -13.28 -3.80 -1.73
C ILE A 55 -12.52 -2.50 -1.46
N THR A 56 -11.18 -2.52 -1.56
CA THR A 56 -10.35 -1.34 -1.36
C THR A 56 -10.54 -0.32 -2.48
N GLN A 57 -10.63 -0.75 -3.74
CA GLN A 57 -10.96 0.12 -4.87
C GLN A 57 -12.30 0.82 -4.64
N ASN A 58 -13.35 0.03 -4.35
CA ASN A 58 -14.70 0.56 -4.08
C ASN A 58 -14.71 1.56 -2.92
N LEU A 59 -13.95 1.29 -1.85
CA LEU A 59 -13.78 2.22 -0.74
C LEU A 59 -13.14 3.53 -1.22
N LEU A 60 -12.01 3.46 -1.92
CA LEU A 60 -11.29 4.65 -2.38
C LEU A 60 -12.13 5.51 -3.32
N ASP A 61 -12.91 4.90 -4.21
CA ASP A 61 -13.81 5.59 -5.13
C ASP A 61 -15.01 6.23 -4.43
N SER A 62 -15.43 5.69 -3.28
CA SER A 62 -16.58 6.18 -2.52
C SER A 62 -16.23 7.26 -1.48
N LEU A 63 -14.94 7.40 -1.14
CA LEU A 63 -14.50 8.38 -0.14
C LEU A 63 -14.53 9.80 -0.72
N VAL A 64 -15.16 10.72 -0.01
CA VAL A 64 -15.24 12.15 -0.37
C VAL A 64 -14.42 12.98 0.60
N THR A 65 -13.72 13.98 0.10
CA THR A 65 -12.95 14.93 0.92
C THR A 65 -12.95 16.33 0.30
N ASN A 66 -12.92 17.35 1.16
CA ASN A 66 -12.70 18.75 0.76
C ASN A 66 -11.22 19.16 0.88
N ALA A 67 -10.35 18.24 1.32
CA ALA A 67 -8.92 18.52 1.44
C ALA A 67 -8.25 18.56 0.07
N ASN A 68 -7.23 19.40 -0.07
CA ASN A 68 -6.43 19.43 -1.30
C ASN A 68 -5.79 18.06 -1.58
N PRO A 69 -5.76 17.61 -2.84
CA PRO A 69 -5.08 16.37 -3.22
C PRO A 69 -3.60 16.37 -2.85
N ARG A 70 -3.10 15.19 -2.49
CA ARG A 70 -1.69 14.96 -2.16
C ARG A 70 -0.91 14.62 -3.42
N SER A 71 0.31 15.15 -3.52
CA SER A 71 1.27 14.75 -4.57
C SER A 71 2.12 13.58 -4.09
N ARG A 72 2.24 12.55 -4.93
CA ARG A 72 3.13 11.39 -4.67
C ARG A 72 4.58 11.81 -4.52
N GLU A 73 5.04 12.75 -5.33
CA GLU A 73 6.42 13.24 -5.34
C GLU A 73 6.76 13.93 -4.02
N VAL A 74 5.85 14.77 -3.53
CA VAL A 74 5.99 15.48 -2.24
C VAL A 74 6.03 14.48 -1.09
N GLU A 75 5.17 13.46 -1.10
CA GLU A 75 5.16 12.43 -0.06
C GLU A 75 6.40 11.52 -0.11
N ALA A 76 6.91 11.24 -1.31
CA ALA A 76 8.17 10.51 -1.49
C ALA A 76 9.38 11.31 -0.99
N GLU A 77 9.44 12.62 -1.25
CA GLU A 77 10.49 13.50 -0.72
C GLU A 77 10.42 13.58 0.82
N LYS A 78 9.22 13.79 1.39
CA LYS A 78 9.03 13.74 2.85
C LYS A 78 9.50 12.41 3.45
N ALA A 79 9.26 11.28 2.76
CA ALA A 79 9.75 9.98 3.19
C ALA A 79 11.29 9.88 3.11
N ARG A 80 11.91 10.40 2.04
CA ARG A 80 13.38 10.46 1.90
C ARG A 80 14.02 11.30 3.00
N ILE A 81 13.50 12.51 3.26
CA ILE A 81 13.97 13.39 4.35
C ILE A 81 13.85 12.68 5.71
N ARG A 82 12.71 12.02 5.99
CA ARG A 82 12.52 11.27 7.25
C ARG A 82 13.52 10.12 7.38
N ASN A 83 13.79 9.39 6.30
CA ASN A 83 14.78 8.31 6.31
C ASN A 83 16.20 8.84 6.51
N ALA A 84 16.57 9.93 5.84
CA ALA A 84 17.88 10.57 6.01
C ALA A 84 18.10 11.06 7.45
N LYS A 85 17.08 11.64 8.10
CA LYS A 85 17.13 12.00 9.52
C LYS A 85 17.30 10.80 10.43
N ARG A 86 16.65 9.66 10.12
CA ARG A 86 16.65 8.47 10.97
C ARG A 86 17.95 7.65 10.87
N PHE A 87 18.51 7.54 9.68
CA PHE A 87 19.64 6.64 9.41
C PHE A 87 20.95 7.38 9.07
N GLY A 88 20.92 8.70 8.96
CA GLY A 88 22.02 9.51 8.43
C GLY A 88 22.16 9.33 6.91
N MET A 89 22.63 10.36 6.20
CA MET A 89 23.29 10.12 4.91
C MET A 89 24.56 9.35 5.25
N LYS A 90 24.62 8.06 4.92
CA LYS A 90 25.92 7.38 4.85
C LYS A 90 26.72 8.13 3.79
N HIS A 91 27.54 9.10 4.20
CA HIS A 91 28.70 9.50 3.44
C HIS A 91 29.61 8.28 3.42
N ASN A 92 29.66 7.62 2.26
CA ASN A 92 30.81 6.81 1.90
C ASN A 92 31.95 7.76 1.54
#